data_AF-A0A350TJN0-F1
#
_entry.id   AF-A0A350TJN0-F1
#
_cell.length_a   1.000
_cell.length_b   1.000
_cell.length_c   1.000
_cell.angle_alpha   90.00
_cell.angle_beta   90.00
_cell.angle_gamma   90.00
#
_symmetry.space_group_name_H-M   'P 1'
#
loop_
_entity.id
_entity.type
_entity.pdbx_description
1 polymer ?
#
loop_
_entity_poly.entity_id
_entity_poly.type
_entity_poly.pdbx_seq_one_letter_code
_entity_poly.pdbx_strand_id
1 'polypeptide(L)' 'MTYDVIIIGAGPGGIFSAYELMQRKPEWKVAVLEAGNPLEKRRCPIDGDKVKSCIHCKTCAIMNGFGG' A
#
# COMPACT_ATOMS: atom_id res chain seq x y z
N MET A 1 0.93 15.31 -16.45
CA MET A 1 0.21 15.72 -15.22
C MET A 1 1.23 16.28 -14.24
N THR A 2 0.89 17.33 -13.51
CA THR A 2 1.73 17.91 -12.45
C THR A 2 1.10 17.63 -11.08
N TYR A 3 1.93 17.18 -10.14
CA TYR A 3 1.57 16.95 -8.74
C TYR A 3 2.44 17.86 -7.87
N ASP A 4 1.90 18.37 -6.77
CA ASP A 4 2.64 19.17 -5.80
C ASP A 4 3.48 18.26 -4.90
N VAL A 5 2.96 17.07 -4.57
CA VAL A 5 3.63 16.06 -3.77
C VAL A 5 3.39 14.66 -4.34
N ILE A 6 4.45 13.86 -4.38
CA ILE A 6 4.37 12.42 -4.68
C ILE A 6 4.90 11.67 -3.45
N ILE A 7 4.11 10.72 -2.96
CA ILE A 7 4.45 9.83 -1.84
C ILE A 7 4.69 8.43 -2.41
N ILE A 8 5.86 7.87 -2.14
CA ILE A 8 6.23 6.51 -2.53
C ILE A 8 6.07 5.60 -1.32
N GLY A 9 5.15 4.64 -1.42
CA GLY A 9 4.73 3.75 -0.35
C GLY A 9 3.40 4.18 0.26
N ALA A 10 2.42 3.27 0.25
CA ALA A 10 1.10 3.45 0.83
C ALA A 10 0.93 2.67 2.15
N GLY A 11 2.02 2.47 2.89
CA GLY A 11 1.93 2.02 4.29
C GLY A 11 1.31 3.09 5.20
N PRO A 12 1.15 2.83 6.51
CA PRO A 12 0.53 3.75 7.46
C PRO A 12 1.10 5.18 7.39
N GLY A 13 2.43 5.31 7.35
CA GLY A 13 3.08 6.63 7.25
C GLY A 13 2.72 7.38 5.97
N GLY A 14 2.66 6.70 4.82
CA GLY A 14 2.34 7.32 3.53
C GLY A 14 0.88 7.74 3.43
N ILE A 15 -0.05 6.88 3.88
CA ILE A 15 -1.49 7.19 3.81
C ILE A 15 -1.87 8.31 4.78
N PHE A 16 -1.31 8.32 6.00
CA PHE A 16 -1.59 9.40 6.94
C PHE A 16 -0.90 10.72 6.55
N SER A 17 0.28 10.65 5.92
CA SER A 17 0.89 11.87 5.33
C SER A 17 0.01 12.43 4.21
N ALA A 18 -0.51 11.59 3.32
CA ALA A 18 -1.43 12.02 2.27
C ALA A 18 -2.70 12.64 2.87
N TYR A 19 -3.29 11.98 3.87
CA TYR A 19 -4.47 12.46 4.57
C TYR A 19 -4.25 13.84 5.19
N GLU A 20 -3.17 14.02 5.97
CA GLU A 20 -2.85 15.31 6.59
C GLU A 20 -2.59 16.40 5.55
N LEU A 21 -1.93 16.09 4.44
CA LEU A 21 -1.73 17.03 3.34
C LEU A 21 -3.06 17.46 2.72
N MET A 22 -3.98 16.52 2.50
CA MET A 22 -5.31 16.84 1.98
C MET A 22 -6.14 17.71 2.94
N GLN A 23 -5.93 17.60 4.25
CA GLN A 23 -6.58 18.47 5.24
C GLN A 23 -5.95 19.87 5.29
N ARG A 24 -4.61 19.96 5.26
CA ARG A 24 -3.86 21.22 5.46
C ARG A 24 -3.70 22.03 4.18
N LYS A 25 -3.72 21.36 3.03
CA LYS A 25 -3.49 21.89 1.67
C LYS A 25 -4.45 21.24 0.67
N PRO A 26 -5.77 21.48 0.78
CA PRO A 26 -6.78 20.85 -0.08
C PRO A 26 -6.63 21.20 -1.57
N GLU A 27 -5.92 22.29 -1.90
CA GLU A 27 -5.61 22.70 -3.26
C GLU A 27 -4.47 21.90 -3.90
N TRP A 28 -3.65 21.20 -3.09
CA TRP A 28 -2.52 20.42 -3.59
C TRP A 28 -2.97 19.10 -4.22
N LYS A 29 -2.37 18.79 -5.36
CA LYS A 29 -2.51 17.49 -6.02
C LYS A 29 -1.47 16.54 -5.45
N VAL A 30 -1.91 15.60 -4.62
CA VAL A 30 -1.07 14.57 -4.01
C VAL A 30 -1.24 13.25 -4.76
N ALA A 31 -0.13 12.64 -5.18
CA ALA A 31 -0.12 11.26 -5.67
C ALA A 31 0.50 10.32 -4.64
N VAL A 32 -0.10 9.15 -4.45
CA VAL A 32 0.47 8.05 -3.66
C VAL A 32 0.68 6.87 -4.58
N LEU A 33 1.91 6.35 -4.63
CA LEU A 33 2.28 5.22 -5.47
C LEU A 33 2.72 4.06 -4.58
N GLU A 34 2.22 2.86 -4.87
CA GLU A 34 2.51 1.64 -4.14
C GLU A 34 2.82 0.51 -5.12
N ALA A 35 3.85 -0.28 -4.80
CA ALA A 35 4.30 -1.40 -5.62
C ALA A 35 3.51 -2.69 -5.31
N GLY A 36 2.94 -2.79 -4.11
CA GLY A 36 2.12 -3.92 -3.69
C GLY A 36 0.81 -4.03 -4.47
N ASN A 37 0.23 -5.23 -4.44
CA ASN A 37 -1.02 -5.51 -5.13
C ASN A 37 -2.20 -4.80 -4.44
N PRO A 38 -3.24 -4.42 -5.22
CA PRO A 38 -4.50 -3.99 -4.62
C PRO A 38 -5.11 -5.14 -3.80
N LEU A 39 -5.89 -4.80 -2.78
CA LEU A 39 -6.31 -5.72 -1.73
C LEU A 39 -6.99 -6.97 -2.29
N GLU A 40 -7.85 -6.81 -3.29
CA GLU A 40 -8.59 -7.90 -3.96
C GLU A 40 -7.70 -8.88 -4.75
N LYS A 41 -6.45 -8.48 -5.07
CA LYS A 41 -5.46 -9.34 -5.73
C LYS A 41 -4.44 -9.93 -4.76
N ARG A 42 -4.48 -9.55 -3.47
CA ARG A 42 -3.60 -10.14 -2.44
C ARG A 42 -4.09 -11.53 -2.08
N ARG A 43 -3.18 -12.51 -2.10
CA ARG A 43 -3.48 -13.90 -1.73
C ARG A 43 -2.31 -14.50 -0.97
N CYS A 44 -2.58 -15.10 0.19
CA CYS A 44 -1.61 -15.95 0.86
C CYS A 44 -1.82 -17.41 0.42
N PRO A 45 -0.76 -18.19 0.17
CA PRO A 45 -0.89 -19.62 -0.06
C PRO A 45 -1.52 -20.38 1.12
N ILE A 46 -1.40 -19.85 2.35
CA ILE A 46 -2.03 -20.39 3.56
C ILE A 46 -3.56 -20.31 3.45
N ASP A 47 -4.11 -19.21 2.92
CA ASP A 47 -5.56 -18.99 2.82
C ASP A 47 -6.26 -19.97 1.87
N GLY A 48 -5.50 -20.60 0.96
CA GLY A 48 -6.01 -21.52 -0.05
C GLY A 48 -5.77 -22.99 0.24
N ASP A 49 -5.51 -23.36 1.49
CA ASP A 49 -5.20 -24.72 1.96
C ASP A 49 -4.03 -25.41 1.23
N LYS A 50 -3.19 -24.64 0.52
CA LYS A 50 -2.05 -25.20 -0.25
C LYS A 50 -0.88 -25.56 0.65
N VAL A 51 -0.73 -24.87 1.78
CA VAL A 51 0.37 -25.01 2.72
C VAL A 51 -0.14 -24.86 4.16
N LYS A 52 0.47 -25.58 5.11
CA LYS A 52 0.05 -25.59 6.53
C LYS A 52 0.66 -24.47 7.37
N SER A 53 1.63 -23.73 6.85
CA SER A 53 2.36 -22.68 7.56
C SER A 53 2.93 -21.63 6.60
N CYS A 54 3.37 -20.49 7.15
CA CYS A 54 4.01 -19.43 6.37
C CYS A 54 5.27 -19.93 5.66
N ILE A 55 5.34 -19.68 4.36
CA ILE A 55 6.48 -20.09 3.51
C ILE A 55 7.53 -18.97 3.32
N HIS A 56 7.39 -17.85 4.03
CA HIS A 56 8.28 -16.69 3.93
C HIS A 56 8.56 -16.28 2.47
N CYS A 57 7.48 -15.99 1.73
CA CYS A 57 7.57 -15.51 0.35
C CYS A 57 8.61 -14.39 0.24
N LYS A 58 9.40 -14.38 -0.85
CA LYS A 58 10.40 -13.33 -1.12
C LYS A 58 9.80 -11.92 -0.98
N THR A 59 8.55 -11.76 -1.39
CA THR A 59 7.71 -10.59 -1.12
C THR A 59 6.34 -11.10 -0.67
N CYS A 60 5.91 -10.71 0.53
CA CYS A 60 4.63 -11.16 1.08
C CYS A 60 3.50 -10.33 0.49
N ALA A 61 2.62 -10.94 -0.31
CA ALA A 61 1.49 -10.24 -0.93
C ALA A 61 0.48 -9.70 0.10
N ILE A 62 0.49 -10.19 1.35
CA ILE A 62 -0.37 -9.68 2.42
C ILE A 62 0.25 -8.43 3.07
N MET A 63 1.55 -8.49 3.38
CA MET A 63 2.29 -7.44 4.11
C MET A 63 2.97 -6.41 3.19
N ASN A 64 2.74 -6.48 1.88
CA ASN A 64 3.22 -5.48 0.93
C ASN A 64 2.04 -4.88 0.17
N GLY A 65 1.82 -3.59 0.39
CA GLY A 65 0.88 -2.76 -0.35
C GLY A 65 0.26 -1.68 0.53
N PHE A 66 -0.86 -1.12 0.07
CA PHE A 66 -1.69 -0.20 0.84
C PHE A 66 -2.00 -0.73 2.25
N GLY A 67 -1.63 0.02 3.29
CA GLY A 67 -1.87 -0.31 4.70
C GLY A 67 -0.86 -1.25 5.34
N GLY A 68 0.08 -1.81 4.58
CA GLY A 68 0.81 -3.02 4.96
C GLY A 68 0.23 -4.19 4.19
#